data_AF-A0A7C9FR55-F1
#
_entry.id   AF-A0A7C9FR55-F1
#
_cell.length_a   1.000
_cell.length_b   1.000
_cell.length_c   1.000
_cell.angle_alpha   90.00
_cell.angle_beta   90.00
_cell.angle_gamma   90.00
#
_symmetry.space_group_name_H-M   'P 1'
#
loop_
_entity.id
_entity.type
_entity.pdbx_description
1 polymer ?
#
loop_
_entity_poly.entity_id
_entity_poly.type
_entity_poly.pdbx_seq_one_letter_code
_entity_poly.pdbx_strand_id
1 'polypeptide(L)'
;IAQGNSHISTRKDAAMEFVGKAFKLQLGRGLYGECLGVRADSNPDLSDEIGRELSLRSAAAGLRPIGAVIFMQRKNLKMCLRSTDDSTDTSEIAKAYGGGG
;
A
#
# COMPACT_ATOMS: atom_id res chain seq x y z
N ILE A 1 -24.85 -23.53 -0.07
CA ILE A 1 -24.39 -22.15 0.22
C ILE A 1 -23.25 -22.28 1.24
N ALA A 2 -21.99 -22.09 0.83
CA ALA A 2 -20.81 -21.80 1.69
C ALA A 2 -19.51 -22.28 1.00
N GLN A 3 -19.07 -21.57 -0.03
CA GLN A 3 -17.71 -21.73 -0.57
C GLN A 3 -17.08 -20.36 -0.74
N GLY A 4 -16.99 -19.61 0.38
CA GLY A 4 -16.49 -18.23 0.38
C GLY A 4 -15.32 -17.97 1.32
N ASN A 5 -15.03 -18.86 2.28
CA ASN A 5 -14.24 -18.45 3.45
C ASN A 5 -12.79 -18.96 3.49
N SER A 6 -12.42 -20.00 2.74
CA SER A 6 -11.04 -20.52 2.73
C SER A 6 -10.08 -19.67 1.89
N HIS A 7 -10.58 -19.03 0.82
CA HIS A 7 -9.76 -18.27 -0.13
C HIS A 7 -9.45 -16.82 0.31
N ILE A 8 -10.13 -16.33 1.35
CA ILE A 8 -9.93 -14.98 1.92
C ILE A 8 -8.83 -15.03 3.00
N SER A 9 -8.78 -16.10 3.79
CA SER A 9 -7.78 -16.25 4.86
C SER A 9 -6.36 -16.32 4.31
N THR A 10 -6.13 -17.06 3.22
CA THR A 10 -4.80 -17.18 2.60
C THR A 10 -4.32 -15.86 1.99
N ARG A 11 -5.26 -15.04 1.48
CA ARG A 11 -4.95 -13.73 0.89
C ARG A 11 -4.51 -12.72 1.93
N LYS A 12 -5.22 -12.66 3.07
CA LYS A 12 -4.84 -11.84 4.22
C LYS A 12 -3.50 -12.25 4.83
N ASP A 13 -3.26 -13.55 4.95
CA ASP A 13 -2.02 -14.07 5.52
C ASP A 13 -0.80 -13.70 4.64
N ALA A 14 -0.93 -13.89 3.32
CA ALA A 14 0.09 -13.46 2.36
C ALA A 14 0.33 -11.95 2.42
N ALA A 15 -0.74 -11.13 2.46
CA ALA A 15 -0.63 -9.69 2.61
C ALA A 15 0.10 -9.29 3.90
N MET A 16 -0.19 -9.98 5.01
CA MET A 16 0.43 -9.72 6.31
C MET A 16 1.92 -10.09 6.33
N GLU A 17 2.35 -11.10 5.57
CA GLU A 17 3.78 -11.41 5.38
C GLU A 17 4.52 -10.25 4.69
N PHE A 18 3.91 -9.65 3.65
CA PHE A 18 4.45 -8.47 2.97
C PHE A 18 4.51 -7.28 3.92
N VAL A 19 3.47 -7.05 4.71
CA VAL A 19 3.43 -5.95 5.67
C VAL A 19 4.49 -6.12 6.78
N GLY A 20 4.87 -7.37 7.13
CA GLY A 20 6.03 -7.63 8.00
C GLY A 20 7.38 -7.23 7.40
N LYS A 21 7.48 -7.20 6.07
CA LYS A 21 8.66 -6.76 5.30
C LYS A 21 8.55 -5.30 4.83
N ALA A 22 7.63 -4.54 5.41
CA ALA A 22 7.44 -3.14 5.07
C ALA A 22 8.69 -2.31 5.41
N PHE A 23 8.99 -1.33 4.58
CA PHE A 23 10.10 -0.41 4.75
C PHE A 23 9.61 1.03 4.72
N LYS A 24 10.35 1.94 5.36
CA LYS A 24 10.05 3.36 5.29
C LYS A 24 10.38 3.90 3.90
N LEU A 25 9.46 4.67 3.34
CA LEU A 25 9.59 5.30 2.05
C LEU A 25 9.23 6.79 2.17
N GLN A 26 10.10 7.62 1.62
CA GLN A 26 9.88 9.07 1.54
C GLN A 26 9.05 9.40 0.30
N LEU A 27 7.89 10.00 0.52
CA LEU A 27 6.99 10.41 -0.55
C LEU A 27 7.50 11.73 -1.14
N GLY A 28 7.77 11.72 -2.44
CA GLY A 28 8.32 12.85 -3.18
C GLY A 28 9.60 13.44 -2.60
N ARG A 29 10.59 12.59 -2.28
CA ARG A 29 11.85 12.99 -1.63
C ARG A 29 11.66 13.66 -0.25
N GLY A 30 10.57 13.32 0.44
CA GLY A 30 10.25 13.84 1.78
C GLY A 30 9.29 15.03 1.78
N LEU A 31 8.97 15.58 0.61
CA LEU A 31 8.03 16.71 0.47
C LEU A 31 6.62 16.39 1.00
N TYR A 32 6.20 15.13 0.87
CA TYR A 32 4.88 14.68 1.31
C TYR A 32 4.93 13.84 2.59
N GLY A 33 6.09 13.81 3.26
CA GLY A 33 6.35 13.01 4.45
C GLY A 33 6.81 11.59 4.17
N GLU A 34 6.80 10.77 5.20
CA GLU A 34 7.24 9.38 5.19
C GLU A 34 6.06 8.44 5.43
N CYS A 35 6.09 7.28 4.78
CA CYS A 35 5.10 6.23 4.93
C CYS A 35 5.74 4.84 4.88
N LEU A 36 5.02 3.79 5.25
CA LEU A 36 5.49 2.42 5.00
C LEU A 36 5.10 1.97 3.60
N GLY A 37 6.03 1.29 2.95
CA GLY A 37 5.81 0.65 1.67
C GLY A 37 6.31 -0.79 1.63
N VAL A 38 5.79 -1.54 0.66
CA VAL A 38 6.25 -2.90 0.37
C VAL A 38 6.33 -3.12 -1.13
N ARG A 39 7.20 -4.06 -1.53
CA ARG A 39 7.22 -4.59 -2.88
C ARG A 39 6.33 -5.83 -2.98
N ALA A 40 5.21 -5.74 -3.68
CA ALA A 40 4.24 -6.82 -3.93
C ALA A 40 4.32 -7.34 -5.37
N ASP A 41 5.53 -7.63 -5.86
CA ASP A 41 5.77 -8.04 -7.25
C ASP A 41 5.02 -9.32 -7.65
N SER A 42 4.87 -10.26 -6.71
CA SER A 42 4.21 -11.54 -6.95
C SER A 42 2.68 -11.48 -6.97
N ASN A 43 2.05 -10.47 -6.36
CA ASN A 43 0.58 -10.43 -6.18
C ASN A 43 0.03 -9.00 -6.25
N PRO A 44 -0.08 -8.40 -7.45
CA PRO A 44 -0.64 -7.05 -7.61
C PRO A 44 -2.13 -6.98 -7.23
N ASP A 45 -2.87 -8.09 -7.29
CA ASP A 45 -4.29 -8.17 -6.89
C ASP A 45 -4.50 -7.90 -5.40
N LEU A 46 -3.48 -8.19 -4.57
CA LEU A 46 -3.49 -7.93 -3.13
C LEU A 46 -3.06 -6.50 -2.78
N SER A 47 -2.72 -5.66 -3.77
CA SER A 47 -2.21 -4.31 -3.50
C SER A 47 -3.20 -3.42 -2.73
N ASP A 48 -4.50 -3.65 -2.88
CA ASP A 48 -5.52 -2.92 -2.14
C ASP A 48 -5.51 -3.27 -0.64
N GLU A 49 -5.55 -4.57 -0.33
CA GLU A 49 -5.57 -5.07 1.05
C GLU A 49 -4.23 -4.82 1.75
N ILE A 50 -3.11 -5.03 1.05
CA ILE A 50 -1.76 -4.70 1.53
C ILE A 50 -1.64 -3.20 1.78
N GLY A 51 -2.10 -2.36 0.86
CA GLY A 51 -2.04 -0.91 1.00
C GLY A 51 -2.84 -0.40 2.19
N ARG A 52 -4.01 -0.97 2.43
CA ARG A 52 -4.86 -0.64 3.58
C ARG A 52 -4.21 -1.03 4.92
N GLU A 53 -3.66 -2.23 5.00
CA GLU A 53 -2.95 -2.72 6.20
C GLU A 53 -1.67 -1.90 6.47
N LEU A 54 -0.87 -1.64 5.42
CA LEU A 54 0.32 -0.77 5.52
C LEU A 54 -0.01 0.64 6.00
N SER A 55 -1.15 1.19 5.56
CA SER A 55 -1.61 2.51 5.98
C SER A 55 -1.85 2.56 7.49
N LEU A 56 -2.57 1.57 8.04
CA LEU A 56 -2.82 1.47 9.49
C LEU A 56 -1.51 1.30 10.27
N ARG A 57 -0.61 0.45 9.78
CA ARG A 57 0.70 0.27 10.44
C ARG A 57 1.58 1.50 10.35
N SER A 58 1.51 2.25 9.25
CA SER A 58 2.21 3.52 9.12
C SER A 58 1.72 4.51 10.17
N ALA A 59 0.40 4.62 10.34
CA ALA A 59 -0.21 5.43 11.39
C ALA A 59 0.26 5.01 12.79
N ALA A 60 0.25 3.70 13.07
CA ALA A 60 0.71 3.14 14.34
C ALA A 60 2.22 3.38 14.59
N ALA A 61 3.02 3.47 13.53
CA ALA A 61 4.44 3.81 13.59
C ALA A 61 4.72 5.31 13.69
N GLY A 62 3.68 6.16 13.77
CA GLY A 62 3.80 7.62 13.78
C GLY A 62 4.19 8.25 12.45
N LEU A 63 4.04 7.49 11.35
CA LEU A 63 4.24 7.96 9.97
C LEU A 63 2.90 8.39 9.37
N ARG A 64 2.90 8.93 8.15
CA ARG A 64 1.63 9.25 7.48
C ARG A 64 0.82 7.97 7.28
N PRO A 65 -0.51 8.00 7.48
CA PRO A 65 -1.40 6.87 7.27
C PRO A 65 -1.61 6.62 5.76
N ILE A 66 -0.51 6.21 5.11
CA ILE A 66 -0.41 5.93 3.68
C ILE A 66 0.34 4.60 3.56
N GLY A 67 -0.23 3.65 2.84
CA GLY A 67 0.42 2.42 2.44
C GLY A 67 0.89 2.52 1.01
N ALA A 68 2.18 2.31 0.79
CA ALA A 68 2.81 2.32 -0.52
C ALA A 68 3.04 0.90 -1.05
N VAL A 69 2.32 0.48 -2.07
CA VAL A 69 2.49 -0.84 -2.68
C VAL A 69 3.18 -0.71 -4.02
N ILE A 70 4.38 -1.26 -4.13
CA ILE A 70 5.22 -1.18 -5.32
C ILE A 70 5.22 -2.55 -6.01
N PHE A 71 4.94 -2.60 -7.30
CA PHE A 71 4.94 -3.84 -8.07
C PHE A 71 5.37 -3.59 -9.51
N MET A 72 6.00 -4.57 -10.16
CA MET A 72 6.27 -4.49 -11.59
C MET A 72 5.05 -4.94 -12.39
N GLN A 73 4.57 -4.08 -13.28
CA GLN A 73 3.57 -4.41 -14.28
C GLN A 73 4.18 -4.26 -15.67
N ARG A 74 4.32 -5.38 -16.41
CA ARG A 74 4.84 -5.38 -17.79
C ARG A 74 6.14 -4.55 -17.95
N LYS A 75 7.13 -4.82 -17.09
CA LYS A 75 8.43 -4.11 -16.99
C LYS A 75 8.37 -2.64 -16.51
N ASN A 76 7.20 -2.12 -16.16
CA ASN A 76 7.06 -0.80 -15.55
C ASN A 76 6.89 -0.95 -14.04
N LEU A 77 7.68 -0.21 -13.27
CA LEU A 77 7.51 -0.13 -11.83
C LEU A 77 6.30 0.76 -11.54
N LYS A 78 5.24 0.17 -10.98
CA LYS A 78 4.06 0.91 -10.53
C LYS A 78 4.03 0.97 -9.02
N MET A 79 3.45 2.04 -8.53
CA MET A 79 3.28 2.30 -7.11
C MET A 79 1.83 2.72 -6.89
N CYS A 80 1.13 1.98 -6.04
CA CYS A 80 -0.20 2.32 -5.58
C CYS A 80 -0.09 2.86 -4.16
N LEU A 81 -0.66 4.05 -3.92
CA LEU A 81 -0.80 4.62 -2.60
C LEU A 81 -2.22 4.39 -2.11
N ARG A 82 -2.37 3.90 -0.89
CA ARG A 82 -3.67 3.77 -0.23
C ARG A 82 -3.62 4.47 1.12
N SER A 83 -4.52 5.41 1.36
CA SER A 83 -4.77 5.96 2.69
C SER A 83 -6.02 5.32 3.28
N THR A 84 -5.98 5.04 4.58
CA THR A 84 -7.15 4.63 5.39
C THR A 84 -7.79 5.79 6.12
N ASP A 85 -7.10 6.93 6.13
CA ASP A 85 -7.49 8.11 6.86
C ASP A 85 -8.00 9.17 5.88
N ASP A 86 -9.22 9.64 6.14
CA ASP A 86 -9.93 10.60 5.29
C ASP A 86 -9.26 11.99 5.30
N SER A 87 -8.47 12.30 6.33
CA SER A 87 -7.71 13.56 6.43
C SER A 87 -6.42 13.55 5.61
N THR A 88 -6.00 12.38 5.13
CA THR A 88 -4.75 12.23 4.38
C THR A 88 -5.02 12.37 2.89
N ASP A 89 -4.95 13.61 2.43
CA ASP A 89 -5.05 13.95 1.02
C ASP A 89 -3.83 13.38 0.27
N THR A 90 -4.05 12.25 -0.40
CA THR A 90 -3.06 11.66 -1.31
C THR A 90 -3.18 12.24 -2.73
N SER A 91 -4.16 13.12 -2.97
CA SER A 91 -4.44 13.71 -4.28
C SER A 91 -3.34 14.66 -4.72
N GLU A 92 -2.65 15.33 -3.78
CA GLU A 92 -1.48 16.15 -4.09
C GLU A 92 -0.34 15.31 -4.67
N ILE A 93 -0.09 14.15 -4.07
CA ILE A 93 0.92 13.20 -4.54
C ILE A 93 0.49 12.63 -5.90
N ALA A 94 -0.79 12.29 -6.05
CA ALA A 94 -1.36 11.78 -7.29
C ALA A 94 -1.27 12.80 -8.44
N LYS A 95 -1.54 14.08 -8.17
CA LYS A 95 -1.34 15.19 -9.12
C LYS A 95 0.13 15.37 -9.51
N ALA A 96 1.04 15.26 -8.54
CA ALA A 96 2.47 15.48 -8.77
C ALA A 96 3.15 14.32 -9.52
N TYR A 97 2.73 13.08 -9.27
CA TYR A 97 3.39 11.87 -9.80
C TYR A 97 2.56 11.10 -10.82
N GLY A 98 1.38 11.59 -11.19
CA GLY A 98 0.52 10.95 -12.19
C GLY A 98 -0.18 9.72 -11.64
N GLY A 99 -1.16 9.93 -10.77
CA GLY A 99 -2.08 8.92 -10.28
C GLY A 99 -3.51 9.44 -10.37
N GLY A 100 -4.39 8.64 -10.95
CA GLY A 100 -5.81 8.93 -11.05
C GLY A 100 -6.54 7.64 -11.39
N GLY A 101 -7.49 7.26 -10.53
CA GLY A 101 -8.55 6.34 -10.91
C GLY A 101 -9.59 7.07 -11.74
#